data_AF-A0ABD2MEU0-F1
#
_entry.id   AF-A0ABD2MEU0-F1
#
_cell.length_a   1.000
_cell.length_b   1.000
_cell.length_c   1.000
_cell.angle_alpha   90.00
_cell.angle_beta   90.00
_cell.angle_gamma   90.00
#
_symmetry.space_group_name_H-M   'P 1'
#
loop_
_entity.id
_entity.type
_entity.pdbx_description
1 polymer ?
#
loop_
_entity_poly.entity_id
_entity_poly.type
_entity_poly.pdbx_seq_one_letter_code
_entity_poly.pdbx_strand_id
1 'polypeptide(L)'
;MRDNQNVMAEKMSGIEEKLEKIENGIRENQNVMAEKMSGIVTNLEKFSLVSLLSSNILKQQIKNGIRENQNALAMILNKIENRMCDNQNGLATKLENGIRDNHKEASPMMNNSTLAVFYFPLPIFRWNASDCHPKIVINESTNAIQRIVTGTEKFYDSDDNIPFARSCRAEPIKMPSSAAGRIGIIYAEYRVLAISGNLFIGLSTKEMPLADECPGYYDISYGYVNYGSVRSKNANGNKVIISDNVPSFGTGDVIGCGLNWVTRQVFFTNNGQRMNITNLYVDEETADFYPTVSIVSHGDAVEANFGPNFQYELSNEF
;
A
#
# COMPACT_ATOMS: atom_id res chain seq x y z
N MET A 1 56.61 77.21 27.82
CA MET A 1 55.44 76.37 28.20
C MET A 1 54.33 76.44 27.16
N ARG A 2 53.85 77.63 26.75
CA ARG A 2 52.81 77.77 25.69
C ARG A 2 53.20 77.17 24.33
N ASP A 3 54.41 77.42 23.86
CA ASP A 3 54.84 76.94 22.54
C ASP A 3 54.89 75.40 22.47
N ASN A 4 55.30 74.74 23.57
CA ASN A 4 55.28 73.28 23.67
C ASN A 4 53.84 72.72 23.70
N GLN A 5 52.88 73.45 24.27
CA GLN A 5 51.47 73.04 24.28
C GLN A 5 50.84 73.18 22.88
N ASN A 6 51.16 74.23 22.14
CA ASN A 6 50.69 74.42 20.76
C ASN A 6 51.24 73.34 19.82
N VAL A 7 52.53 73.02 19.90
CA VAL A 7 53.15 71.94 19.11
C VAL A 7 52.54 70.58 19.44
N MET A 8 52.15 70.35 20.70
CA MET A 8 51.52 69.10 21.13
C MET A 8 50.07 69.00 20.62
N ALA A 9 49.32 70.10 20.61
CA ALA A 9 47.97 70.18 20.05
C ALA A 9 47.95 69.96 18.52
N GLU A 10 48.89 70.56 17.78
CA GLU A 10 49.02 70.33 16.34
C GLU A 10 49.36 68.86 16.02
N LYS A 11 50.24 68.24 16.81
CA LYS A 11 50.56 66.81 16.65
C LYS A 11 49.37 65.90 16.96
N MET A 12 48.57 66.21 17.99
CA MET A 12 47.35 65.44 18.28
C MET A 12 46.32 65.58 17.17
N SER A 13 46.08 66.79 16.66
CA SER A 13 45.17 67.02 15.54
C SER A 13 45.59 66.25 14.29
N GLY A 14 46.89 66.19 13.98
CA GLY A 14 47.40 65.38 12.88
C GLY A 14 47.31 63.86 13.10
N ILE A 15 47.19 63.39 14.34
CA ILE A 15 46.93 61.98 14.67
C ILE A 15 45.44 61.66 14.52
N GLU A 16 44.56 62.54 14.99
CA GLU A 16 43.11 62.40 14.85
C GLU A 16 42.70 62.33 13.38
N GLU A 17 43.24 63.20 12.52
CA GLU A 17 42.97 63.18 11.08
C GLU A 17 43.42 61.86 10.40
N LYS A 18 44.54 61.28 10.87
CA LYS A 18 45.02 59.99 10.37
C LYS A 18 44.15 58.83 10.85
N LEU A 19 43.66 58.88 12.09
CA LEU A 19 42.74 57.89 12.64
C LEU A 19 41.42 57.91 11.88
N GLU A 20 40.86 59.10 11.61
CA GLU A 20 39.62 59.24 10.83
C GLU A 20 39.77 58.68 9.40
N LYS A 21 40.91 58.91 8.75
CA LYS A 21 41.23 58.30 7.44
C LYS A 21 41.28 56.77 7.51
N ILE A 22 41.86 56.20 8.55
CA ILE A 22 41.93 54.75 8.75
C ILE A 22 40.53 54.17 8.99
N GLU A 23 39.73 54.79 9.85
CA GLU A 23 38.35 54.34 10.14
C GLU A 23 37.47 54.37 8.89
N ASN A 24 37.58 55.43 8.09
CA ASN A 24 36.89 55.54 6.82
C ASN A 24 37.31 54.43 5.84
N GLY A 25 38.61 54.15 5.73
CA GLY A 25 39.12 53.06 4.89
C GLY A 25 38.68 51.67 5.35
N ILE A 26 38.56 51.44 6.67
CA ILE A 26 38.01 50.19 7.22
C ILE A 26 36.54 50.05 6.83
N ARG A 27 35.75 51.13 6.97
CA ARG A 27 34.33 51.14 6.63
C ARG A 27 34.08 50.89 5.14
N GLU A 28 34.86 51.52 4.26
CA GLU A 28 34.78 51.27 2.82
C GLU A 28 35.13 49.82 2.47
N ASN A 29 36.20 49.28 3.05
CA ASN A 29 36.56 47.87 2.84
C ASN A 29 35.48 46.90 3.33
N GLN A 30 34.84 47.19 4.46
CA GLN A 30 33.71 46.41 4.95
C GLN A 30 32.52 46.43 3.99
N ASN A 31 32.19 47.60 3.43
CA ASN A 31 31.12 47.72 2.44
C ASN A 31 31.43 46.93 1.16
N VAL A 32 32.66 47.04 0.64
CA VAL A 32 33.09 46.27 -0.54
C VAL A 32 33.04 44.76 -0.28
N MET A 33 33.42 44.32 0.93
CA MET A 33 33.31 42.91 1.31
C MET A 33 31.85 42.44 1.39
N ALA A 34 30.96 43.25 1.96
CA ALA A 34 29.53 42.94 2.04
C ALA A 34 28.90 42.81 0.65
N GLU A 35 29.20 43.73 -0.27
CA GLU A 35 28.73 43.66 -1.65
C GLU A 35 29.22 42.40 -2.37
N LYS A 36 30.50 42.05 -2.22
CA LYS A 36 31.06 40.82 -2.79
C LYS A 36 30.42 39.56 -2.22
N MET A 37 30.21 39.51 -0.90
CA MET A 37 29.53 38.38 -0.26
C MET A 37 28.09 38.25 -0.75
N SER A 38 27.35 39.35 -0.86
CA SER A 38 26.00 39.37 -1.43
C SER A 38 25.96 38.83 -2.87
N GLY A 39 26.94 39.23 -3.71
CA GLY A 39 27.10 38.70 -5.06
C GLY A 39 27.39 37.19 -5.11
N ILE A 40 28.14 36.67 -4.14
CA ILE A 40 28.40 35.22 -4.04
C ILE A 40 27.13 34.46 -3.63
N VAL A 41 26.41 34.95 -2.62
CA VAL A 41 25.17 34.32 -2.13
C VAL A 41 24.13 34.23 -3.25
N THR A 42 23.89 35.34 -3.96
CA THR A 42 22.93 35.38 -5.08
C THR A 42 23.32 34.42 -6.22
N ASN A 43 24.61 34.28 -6.53
CA ASN A 43 25.07 33.32 -7.53
C ASN A 43 24.88 31.85 -7.07
N LEU A 44 25.12 31.55 -5.80
CA LEU A 44 24.90 30.20 -5.23
C LEU A 44 23.41 29.82 -5.25
N GLU A 45 22.52 30.74 -4.90
CA GLU A 45 21.07 30.55 -4.98
C GLU A 45 20.62 30.28 -6.42
N LYS A 46 21.13 31.05 -7.39
CA LYS A 46 20.83 30.85 -8.81
C LYS A 46 21.30 29.48 -9.30
N PHE A 47 22.51 29.05 -8.93
CA PHE A 47 23.02 27.73 -9.28
C PHE A 47 22.15 26.61 -8.70
N SER A 48 21.76 26.74 -7.44
CA SER A 48 20.84 25.81 -6.76
C SER A 48 19.50 25.68 -7.50
N LEU A 49 18.85 26.80 -7.83
CA LEU A 49 17.58 26.80 -8.57
C LEU A 49 17.69 26.14 -9.95
N VAL A 50 18.76 26.42 -10.71
CA VAL A 50 18.98 25.80 -12.02
C VAL A 50 19.12 24.28 -11.91
N SER A 51 19.85 23.80 -10.90
CA SER A 51 20.00 22.37 -10.64
C SER A 51 18.68 21.69 -10.28
N LEU A 52 17.86 22.34 -9.45
CA LEU A 52 16.56 21.82 -9.03
C LEU A 52 15.57 21.77 -10.21
N LEU A 53 15.54 22.83 -11.03
CA LEU A 53 14.74 22.87 -12.26
C LEU A 53 15.14 21.75 -13.22
N SER A 54 16.44 21.55 -13.44
CA SER A 54 16.97 20.51 -14.33
C SER A 54 16.55 19.11 -13.86
N SER A 55 16.59 18.86 -12.54
CA SER A 55 16.12 17.61 -11.94
C SER A 55 14.62 17.39 -12.17
N ASN A 56 13.79 18.42 -12.01
CA ASN A 56 12.34 18.31 -12.23
C ASN A 56 11.99 18.07 -13.70
N ILE A 57 12.68 18.73 -14.64
CA ILE A 57 12.53 18.49 -16.08
C ILE A 57 12.85 17.03 -16.41
N LEU A 58 13.98 16.52 -15.91
CA LEU A 58 14.38 15.14 -16.14
C LEU A 58 13.36 14.13 -15.57
N LYS A 59 12.86 14.36 -14.34
CA LYS A 59 11.80 13.54 -13.75
C LYS A 59 10.54 13.53 -14.60
N GLN A 60 10.14 14.69 -15.15
CA GLN A 60 8.96 14.78 -16.00
C GLN A 60 9.16 14.06 -17.34
N GLN A 61 10.35 14.15 -17.94
CA GLN A 61 10.68 13.41 -19.16
C GLN A 61 10.61 11.90 -18.94
N ILE A 62 11.17 11.40 -17.83
CA ILE A 62 11.08 9.98 -17.46
C ILE A 62 9.63 9.54 -17.29
N LYS A 63 8.82 10.34 -16.57
CA LYS A 63 7.39 10.06 -16.37
C LYS A 63 6.62 9.99 -17.69
N ASN A 64 6.91 10.89 -18.62
CA ASN A 64 6.29 10.88 -19.95
C ASN A 64 6.68 9.63 -20.75
N GLY A 65 7.96 9.24 -20.74
CA GLY A 65 8.42 8.03 -21.43
C GLY A 65 7.81 6.75 -20.87
N ILE A 66 7.64 6.64 -19.54
CA ILE A 66 6.93 5.51 -18.92
C ILE A 66 5.49 5.42 -19.42
N ARG A 67 4.78 6.56 -19.48
CA ARG A 67 3.39 6.61 -19.95
C ARG A 67 3.25 6.21 -21.42
N GLU A 68 4.16 6.65 -22.28
CA GLU A 68 4.17 6.26 -23.70
C GLU A 68 4.37 4.75 -23.86
N ASN A 69 5.30 4.17 -23.11
CA ASN A 69 5.53 2.73 -23.10
C ASN A 69 4.30 1.94 -22.59
N GLN A 70 3.64 2.43 -21.54
CA GLN A 70 2.40 1.81 -21.03
C GLN A 70 1.28 1.83 -22.08
N ASN A 71 1.11 2.95 -22.79
CA ASN A 71 0.10 3.05 -23.85
C ASN A 71 0.40 2.11 -25.02
N ALA A 72 1.66 1.99 -25.42
CA ALA A 72 2.09 1.06 -26.47
C ALA A 72 1.82 -0.40 -26.07
N LEU A 73 2.12 -0.78 -24.82
CA LEU A 73 1.83 -2.10 -24.28
C LEU A 73 0.32 -2.40 -24.25
N ALA A 74 -0.51 -1.43 -23.85
CA ALA A 74 -1.97 -1.58 -23.85
C ALA A 74 -2.53 -1.82 -25.27
N MET A 75 -2.00 -1.13 -26.28
CA MET A 75 -2.39 -1.37 -27.68
C MET A 75 -1.99 -2.77 -28.16
N ILE A 76 -0.79 -3.24 -27.79
CA ILE A 76 -0.31 -4.58 -28.14
C ILE A 76 -1.18 -5.65 -27.46
N LEU A 77 -1.50 -5.47 -26.18
CA LEU A 77 -2.38 -6.37 -25.42
C LEU A 77 -3.76 -6.48 -26.07
N ASN A 78 -4.42 -5.35 -26.36
CA ASN A 78 -5.70 -5.34 -27.08
C ASN A 78 -5.63 -6.08 -28.43
N LYS A 79 -4.52 -5.95 -29.16
CA LYS A 79 -4.33 -6.64 -30.45
C LYS A 79 -4.17 -8.15 -30.27
N ILE A 80 -3.52 -8.58 -29.20
CA ILE A 80 -3.38 -10.00 -28.84
C ILE A 80 -4.75 -10.57 -28.42
N GLU A 81 -5.48 -9.85 -27.56
CA GLU A 81 -6.82 -10.23 -27.11
C GLU A 81 -7.79 -10.42 -28.28
N ASN A 82 -7.84 -9.47 -29.22
CA ASN A 82 -8.69 -9.58 -30.41
C ASN A 82 -8.32 -10.82 -31.26
N ARG A 83 -7.02 -11.10 -31.45
CA ARG A 83 -6.58 -12.29 -32.19
C ARG A 83 -6.95 -13.60 -31.49
N MET A 84 -6.93 -13.63 -30.16
CA MET A 84 -7.36 -14.80 -29.39
C MET A 84 -8.87 -15.04 -29.54
N CYS A 85 -9.68 -13.98 -29.50
CA CYS A 85 -11.12 -14.05 -29.72
C CYS A 85 -11.47 -14.57 -31.13
N ASP A 86 -10.82 -14.04 -32.17
CA ASP A 86 -11.01 -14.50 -33.56
C ASP A 86 -10.65 -15.99 -33.73
N ASN A 87 -9.54 -16.42 -33.14
CA ASN A 87 -9.12 -17.82 -33.17
C ASN A 87 -10.10 -18.74 -32.42
N GLN A 88 -10.63 -18.30 -31.27
CA GLN A 88 -11.64 -19.05 -30.51
C GLN A 88 -12.95 -19.18 -31.30
N ASN A 89 -13.42 -18.09 -31.92
CA ASN A 89 -14.62 -18.12 -32.77
C ASN A 89 -14.45 -19.06 -33.97
N GLY A 90 -13.26 -19.05 -34.59
CA GLY A 90 -12.93 -19.97 -35.69
C GLY A 90 -12.83 -21.43 -35.27
N LEU A 91 -12.40 -21.71 -34.03
CA LEU A 91 -12.38 -23.06 -33.48
C LEU A 91 -13.80 -23.54 -33.10
N ALA A 92 -14.62 -22.66 -32.51
CA ALA A 92 -16.01 -22.94 -32.18
C ALA A 92 -16.84 -23.27 -33.42
N THR A 93 -16.71 -22.50 -34.51
CA THR A 93 -17.38 -22.81 -35.78
C THR A 93 -16.93 -24.14 -36.38
N LYS A 94 -15.65 -24.50 -36.28
CA LYS A 94 -15.15 -25.81 -36.72
C LYS A 94 -15.70 -26.96 -35.87
N LEU A 95 -15.81 -26.75 -34.55
CA LEU A 95 -16.40 -27.73 -33.63
C LEU A 95 -17.89 -27.93 -33.91
N GLU A 96 -18.65 -26.85 -34.10
CA GLU A 96 -20.08 -26.90 -34.42
C GLU A 96 -20.34 -27.62 -35.74
N ASN A 97 -19.52 -27.37 -36.77
CA ASN A 97 -19.62 -28.09 -38.04
C ASN A 97 -19.30 -29.59 -37.86
N GLY A 98 -18.26 -29.94 -37.09
CA GLY A 98 -17.93 -31.34 -36.79
C GLY A 98 -19.01 -32.06 -35.96
N ILE A 99 -19.66 -31.37 -35.03
CA ILE A 99 -20.79 -31.90 -34.25
C ILE A 99 -22.02 -32.12 -35.14
N ARG A 100 -22.31 -31.18 -36.06
CA ARG A 100 -23.40 -31.32 -37.03
C ARG A 100 -23.18 -32.50 -37.99
N ASP A 101 -21.95 -32.76 -38.39
CA ASP A 101 -21.61 -33.90 -39.25
C ASP A 101 -21.70 -35.25 -38.49
N ASN A 102 -21.39 -35.27 -37.19
CA ASN A 102 -21.47 -36.46 -36.34
C ASN A 102 -22.90 -36.79 -35.83
N HIS A 103 -23.85 -35.84 -35.87
CA HIS A 103 -25.24 -36.06 -35.44
C HIS A 103 -26.12 -36.88 -36.42
N LYS A 104 -25.53 -37.57 -37.40
CA LYS A 104 -26.25 -38.57 -38.21
C LYS A 104 -26.31 -39.97 -37.57
N GLU A 105 -25.62 -40.22 -36.46
CA GLU A 105 -25.71 -41.50 -35.74
C GLU A 105 -25.88 -41.28 -34.23
N ALA A 106 -26.68 -42.12 -33.57
CA ALA A 106 -27.28 -41.86 -32.25
C ALA A 106 -26.53 -42.51 -31.06
N SER A 107 -26.39 -41.72 -29.97
CA SER A 107 -26.32 -42.07 -28.52
C SER A 107 -25.09 -42.82 -27.94
N PRO A 108 -24.87 -42.84 -26.60
CA PRO A 108 -24.95 -41.78 -25.56
C PRO A 108 -23.71 -41.73 -24.60
N MET A 109 -23.69 -40.75 -23.67
CA MET A 109 -22.82 -40.57 -22.48
C MET A 109 -21.40 -39.97 -22.65
N MET A 110 -21.25 -38.67 -22.32
CA MET A 110 -20.15 -38.12 -21.52
C MET A 110 -20.36 -36.61 -21.30
N ASN A 111 -20.54 -36.16 -20.05
CA ASN A 111 -20.57 -34.74 -19.68
C ASN A 111 -19.31 -34.38 -18.88
N ASN A 112 -18.16 -34.33 -19.55
CA ASN A 112 -17.01 -33.59 -19.04
C ASN A 112 -17.18 -32.11 -19.40
N SER A 113 -17.75 -31.35 -18.48
CA SER A 113 -17.77 -29.89 -18.57
C SER A 113 -16.38 -29.36 -18.23
N THR A 114 -15.50 -29.29 -19.23
CA THR A 114 -14.28 -28.47 -19.20
C THR A 114 -14.71 -27.01 -18.98
N LEU A 115 -14.58 -26.53 -17.74
CA LEU A 115 -14.85 -25.14 -17.40
C LEU A 115 -13.85 -24.24 -18.14
N ALA A 116 -14.33 -23.56 -19.17
CA ALA A 116 -13.72 -22.34 -19.66
C ALA A 116 -13.67 -21.32 -18.51
N VAL A 117 -12.47 -21.08 -18.00
CA VAL A 117 -12.18 -19.98 -17.07
C VAL A 117 -12.21 -18.70 -17.90
N PHE A 118 -13.35 -18.03 -17.90
CA PHE A 118 -13.48 -16.68 -18.44
C PHE A 118 -12.68 -15.72 -17.54
N TYR A 119 -11.50 -15.32 -18.01
CA TYR A 119 -10.73 -14.23 -17.40
C TYR A 119 -11.47 -12.92 -17.68
N PHE A 120 -12.32 -12.49 -16.75
CA PHE A 120 -12.56 -11.05 -16.59
C PHE A 120 -11.23 -10.41 -16.15
N PRO A 121 -10.85 -9.23 -16.65
CA PRO A 121 -9.74 -8.49 -16.06
C PRO A 121 -10.16 -8.17 -14.62
N LEU A 122 -9.67 -8.97 -13.67
CA LEU A 122 -9.88 -8.73 -12.26
C LEU A 122 -9.41 -7.30 -11.97
N PRO A 123 -10.16 -6.51 -11.19
CA PRO A 123 -9.61 -5.27 -10.66
C PRO A 123 -8.28 -5.63 -10.01
N ILE A 124 -7.21 -4.90 -10.33
CA ILE A 124 -5.92 -5.09 -9.66
C ILE A 124 -6.17 -4.76 -8.19
N PHE A 125 -6.43 -5.78 -7.38
CA PHE A 125 -6.59 -5.66 -5.95
C PHE A 125 -5.24 -5.15 -5.42
N ARG A 126 -5.28 -3.97 -4.82
CA ARG A 126 -4.13 -3.27 -4.25
C ARG A 126 -4.57 -2.56 -2.99
N TRP A 127 -3.60 -2.16 -2.17
CA TRP A 127 -3.86 -1.23 -1.07
C TRP A 127 -4.51 0.06 -1.60
N ASN A 128 -5.56 0.52 -0.94
CA ASN A 128 -6.21 1.78 -1.27
C ASN A 128 -5.57 2.88 -0.44
N ALA A 129 -4.68 3.69 -1.05
CA ALA A 129 -3.97 4.76 -0.35
C ALA A 129 -4.88 5.81 0.30
N SER A 130 -6.10 6.00 -0.21
CA SER A 130 -7.10 6.89 0.40
C SER A 130 -7.81 6.28 1.60
N ASP A 131 -7.64 4.98 1.80
CA ASP A 131 -8.27 4.17 2.85
C ASP A 131 -7.24 3.46 3.74
N CYS A 132 -6.12 4.14 3.95
CA CYS A 132 -5.08 3.72 4.86
C CYS A 132 -4.77 4.85 5.83
N HIS A 133 -4.54 4.49 7.09
CA HIS A 133 -4.20 5.49 8.09
C HIS A 133 -2.92 6.25 7.68
N PRO A 134 -2.81 7.58 7.90
CA PRO A 134 -1.63 8.38 7.50
C PRO A 134 -0.28 7.95 8.10
N LYS A 135 -0.29 7.07 9.11
CA LYS A 135 0.90 6.47 9.75
C LYS A 135 1.30 5.13 9.12
N ILE A 136 0.60 4.68 8.08
CA ILE A 136 0.97 3.54 7.26
C ILE A 136 1.46 4.07 5.92
N VAL A 137 2.64 3.63 5.52
CA VAL A 137 3.21 3.91 4.21
C VAL A 137 3.07 2.67 3.34
N ILE A 138 2.57 2.86 2.13
CA ILE A 138 2.47 1.82 1.10
C ILE A 138 3.70 1.94 0.19
N ASN A 139 4.39 0.82 -0.02
CA ASN A 139 5.37 0.66 -1.07
C ASN A 139 4.68 0.01 -2.29
N GLU A 140 4.36 0.82 -3.28
CA GLU A 140 3.63 0.37 -4.49
C GLU A 140 4.42 -0.61 -5.36
N SER A 141 5.76 -0.66 -5.26
CA SER A 141 6.56 -1.58 -6.08
C SER A 141 6.54 -3.01 -5.54
N THR A 142 6.32 -3.17 -4.23
CA THR A 142 6.30 -4.48 -3.56
C THR A 142 4.93 -4.84 -2.99
N ASN A 143 3.94 -3.95 -3.03
CA ASN A 143 2.69 -4.06 -2.27
C ASN A 143 2.89 -4.24 -0.76
N ALA A 144 4.01 -3.73 -0.23
CA ALA A 144 4.27 -3.75 1.21
C ALA A 144 3.64 -2.54 1.89
N ILE A 145 3.18 -2.75 3.12
CA ILE A 145 2.79 -1.70 4.03
C ILE A 145 3.67 -1.74 5.27
N GLN A 146 4.01 -0.57 5.79
CA GLN A 146 4.79 -0.44 7.01
C GLN A 146 4.25 0.70 7.86
N ARG A 147 4.21 0.50 9.17
CA ARG A 147 3.93 1.59 10.11
C ARG A 147 5.18 2.43 10.34
N ILE A 148 5.09 3.72 10.05
CA ILE A 148 6.21 4.66 10.26
C ILE A 148 6.37 5.03 11.74
N VAL A 149 7.61 5.33 12.13
CA VAL A 149 7.97 5.82 13.46
C VAL A 149 7.60 7.30 13.56
N THR A 150 6.56 7.64 14.32
CA THR A 150 6.25 9.03 14.65
C THR A 150 5.83 9.13 16.12
N GLY A 151 6.70 9.69 16.96
CA GLY A 151 6.41 10.01 18.36
C GLY A 151 6.93 8.99 19.40
N THR A 152 6.70 9.31 20.68
CA THR A 152 7.09 8.52 21.87
C THR A 152 5.90 7.76 22.47
N GLU A 153 4.95 7.32 21.63
CA GLU A 153 3.73 6.63 22.08
C GLU A 153 4.11 5.33 22.82
N LYS A 154 3.72 5.21 24.09
CA LYS A 154 3.91 4.00 24.89
C LYS A 154 2.73 3.06 24.66
N PHE A 155 3.01 1.82 24.31
CA PHE A 155 2.01 0.79 24.03
C PHE A 155 1.49 0.17 25.33
N TYR A 156 0.18 0.05 25.46
CA TYR A 156 -0.47 -0.77 26.47
C TYR A 156 -1.36 -1.79 25.76
N ASP A 157 -1.13 -3.06 26.05
CA ASP A 157 -2.00 -4.15 25.63
C ASP A 157 -3.12 -4.25 26.67
N SER A 158 -4.36 -3.99 26.26
CA SER A 158 -5.53 -4.29 27.07
C SER A 158 -6.49 -5.11 26.23
N ASP A 159 -7.03 -6.20 26.78
CA ASP A 159 -7.76 -7.21 26.01
C ASP A 159 -9.01 -6.69 25.28
N ASP A 160 -9.56 -5.54 25.69
CA ASP A 160 -10.78 -4.94 25.13
C ASP A 160 -10.55 -3.58 24.44
N ASN A 161 -9.32 -3.06 24.45
CA ASN A 161 -9.00 -1.81 23.79
C ASN A 161 -7.59 -1.94 23.23
N ILE A 162 -7.46 -1.81 21.90
CA ILE A 162 -6.17 -1.78 21.21
C ILE A 162 -5.94 -0.32 20.81
N PRO A 163 -5.75 0.58 21.80
CA PRO A 163 -5.32 1.92 21.48
C PRO A 163 -4.03 1.73 20.69
N PHE A 164 -3.82 2.55 19.68
CA PHE A 164 -2.67 2.54 18.80
C PHE A 164 -2.75 1.63 17.58
N ALA A 165 -3.71 0.73 17.34
CA ALA A 165 -3.77 0.02 16.05
C ALA A 165 -3.93 1.01 14.87
N ARG A 166 -3.20 0.80 13.77
CA ARG A 166 -3.36 1.58 12.53
C ARG A 166 -3.67 0.64 11.39
N SER A 167 -4.68 0.96 10.60
CA SER A 167 -5.25 0.03 9.63
C SER A 167 -5.11 0.56 8.20
N CYS A 168 -5.00 -0.36 7.26
CA CYS A 168 -4.97 -0.11 5.83
C CYS A 168 -5.87 -1.13 5.14
N ARG A 169 -6.77 -0.65 4.27
CA ARG A 169 -7.70 -1.48 3.52
C ARG A 169 -7.29 -1.54 2.05
N ALA A 170 -7.41 -2.71 1.45
CA ALA A 170 -7.34 -2.87 0.00
C ALA A 170 -8.66 -2.44 -0.66
N GLU A 171 -8.74 -2.47 -1.99
CA GLU A 171 -10.01 -2.27 -2.69
C GLU A 171 -11.08 -3.31 -2.26
N PRO A 172 -12.38 -2.92 -2.24
CA PRO A 172 -13.43 -3.78 -1.74
C PRO A 172 -13.57 -5.05 -2.55
N ILE A 173 -13.92 -6.10 -1.83
CA ILE A 173 -14.46 -7.31 -2.39
C ILE A 173 -15.92 -7.04 -2.75
N LYS A 174 -16.16 -6.62 -4.00
CA LYS A 174 -17.53 -6.45 -4.50
C LYS A 174 -18.14 -7.79 -4.86
N MET A 175 -19.35 -8.04 -4.37
CA MET A 175 -20.21 -9.09 -4.90
C MET A 175 -20.41 -8.85 -6.40
N PRO A 176 -20.08 -9.80 -7.29
CA PRO A 176 -20.50 -9.71 -8.66
C PRO A 176 -22.03 -9.67 -8.67
N SER A 177 -22.62 -8.73 -9.42
CA SER A 177 -24.05 -8.79 -9.74
C SER A 177 -24.39 -10.22 -10.20
N SER A 178 -25.54 -10.74 -9.77
CA SER A 178 -26.06 -12.12 -9.86
C SER A 178 -25.90 -12.90 -11.18
N ALA A 179 -25.31 -12.30 -12.22
CA ALA A 179 -24.98 -12.90 -13.50
C ALA A 179 -23.59 -13.59 -13.57
N ALA A 180 -22.68 -13.43 -12.60
CA ALA A 180 -21.32 -13.99 -12.68
C ALA A 180 -21.08 -15.15 -11.70
N GLY A 181 -21.94 -16.16 -11.73
CA GLY A 181 -22.00 -17.32 -10.82
C GLY A 181 -20.79 -18.27 -10.77
N ARG A 182 -19.55 -17.77 -10.87
CA ARG A 182 -18.30 -18.55 -10.70
C ARG A 182 -17.15 -17.81 -9.99
N ILE A 183 -17.32 -16.57 -9.50
CA ILE A 183 -16.30 -15.89 -8.68
C ILE A 183 -16.74 -15.95 -7.21
N GLY A 184 -16.71 -17.17 -6.66
CA GLY A 184 -17.23 -17.44 -5.32
C GLY A 184 -16.25 -17.17 -4.20
N ILE A 185 -14.96 -17.02 -4.47
CA ILE A 185 -13.92 -16.96 -3.44
C ILE A 185 -13.00 -15.80 -3.73
N ILE A 186 -12.74 -14.99 -2.71
CA ILE A 186 -11.71 -13.96 -2.76
C ILE A 186 -10.75 -14.19 -1.62
N TYR A 187 -9.46 -14.05 -1.93
CA TYR A 187 -8.37 -14.47 -1.08
C TYR A 187 -7.14 -13.60 -1.33
N ALA A 188 -6.43 -13.27 -0.27
CA ALA A 188 -5.16 -12.57 -0.31
C ALA A 188 -4.18 -13.21 0.69
N GLU A 189 -2.89 -13.17 0.35
CA GLU A 189 -1.80 -13.61 1.21
C GLU A 189 -0.95 -12.44 1.68
N TYR A 190 -0.38 -12.58 2.86
CA TYR A 190 0.33 -11.54 3.57
C TYR A 190 1.63 -12.14 4.10
N ARG A 191 2.75 -11.79 3.47
CA ARG A 191 4.07 -12.17 3.95
C ARG A 191 4.51 -11.19 5.01
N VAL A 192 4.75 -11.67 6.22
CA VAL A 192 5.20 -10.83 7.34
C VAL A 192 6.67 -10.50 7.15
N LEU A 193 6.97 -9.23 6.89
CA LEU A 193 8.34 -8.74 6.67
C LEU A 193 9.06 -8.43 7.98
N ALA A 194 8.33 -7.88 8.94
CA ALA A 194 8.82 -7.58 10.28
C ALA A 194 7.64 -7.48 11.25
N ILE A 195 7.78 -8.04 12.44
CA ILE A 195 6.79 -7.92 13.51
C ILE A 195 7.48 -7.84 14.87
N SER A 196 7.06 -6.88 15.68
CA SER A 196 7.54 -6.63 17.03
C SER A 196 6.41 -6.39 18.03
N GLY A 197 5.19 -6.10 17.56
CA GLY A 197 3.98 -6.06 18.37
C GLY A 197 2.85 -6.89 17.78
N ASN A 198 1.62 -6.50 18.08
CA ASN A 198 0.44 -7.18 17.57
C ASN A 198 0.17 -6.81 16.11
N LEU A 199 -0.08 -7.82 15.28
CA LEU A 199 -0.44 -7.71 13.87
C LEU A 199 -1.75 -8.45 13.62
N PHE A 200 -2.68 -7.77 12.95
CA PHE A 200 -4.03 -8.26 12.67
C PHE A 200 -4.22 -8.32 11.17
N ILE A 201 -4.61 -9.49 10.66
CA ILE A 201 -4.85 -9.75 9.24
C ILE A 201 -6.27 -10.25 9.09
N GLY A 202 -7.06 -9.67 8.19
CA GLY A 202 -8.45 -10.06 8.08
C GLY A 202 -9.32 -9.28 7.11
N LEU A 203 -10.61 -9.21 7.43
CA LEU A 203 -11.66 -8.53 6.68
C LEU A 203 -12.35 -7.52 7.60
N SER A 204 -12.66 -6.35 7.06
CA SER A 204 -13.49 -5.34 7.74
C SER A 204 -14.43 -4.65 6.76
N THR A 205 -15.46 -3.99 7.26
CA THR A 205 -16.27 -3.07 6.46
C THR A 205 -15.64 -1.68 6.40
N LYS A 206 -16.24 -0.77 5.61
CA LYS A 206 -15.75 0.61 5.45
C LYS A 206 -15.92 1.46 6.73
N GLU A 207 -16.86 1.07 7.58
CA GLU A 207 -17.23 1.74 8.83
C GLU A 207 -16.16 1.60 9.90
N MET A 208 -15.36 0.51 9.87
CA MET A 208 -14.27 0.32 10.82
C MET A 208 -13.29 1.51 10.75
N PRO A 209 -13.07 2.23 11.87
CA PRO A 209 -12.07 3.28 11.93
C PRO A 209 -10.67 2.78 11.57
N LEU A 210 -9.89 3.62 10.89
CA LEU A 210 -8.51 3.28 10.54
C LEU A 210 -7.53 3.45 11.72
N ALA A 211 -7.98 4.01 12.83
CA ALA A 211 -7.22 4.22 14.06
C ALA A 211 -7.91 3.54 15.23
N ASP A 212 -7.11 2.89 16.07
CA ASP A 212 -7.50 2.36 17.39
C ASP A 212 -8.57 1.25 17.33
N GLU A 213 -8.78 0.69 16.14
CA GLU A 213 -9.67 -0.43 15.85
C GLU A 213 -9.00 -1.40 14.88
N CYS A 214 -9.40 -2.66 14.90
CA CYS A 214 -8.82 -3.70 14.06
C CYS A 214 -9.81 -4.84 13.71
N PRO A 215 -9.52 -5.61 12.65
CA PRO A 215 -10.34 -6.75 12.28
C PRO A 215 -10.49 -7.75 13.44
N GLY A 216 -11.73 -8.17 13.68
CA GLY A 216 -12.10 -9.07 14.77
C GLY A 216 -12.51 -8.36 16.07
N TYR A 217 -12.22 -7.07 16.22
CA TYR A 217 -12.57 -6.26 17.39
C TYR A 217 -13.68 -5.25 17.10
N TYR A 218 -13.75 -4.76 15.87
CA TYR A 218 -14.83 -3.89 15.39
C TYR A 218 -16.03 -4.70 14.88
N ASP A 219 -17.22 -4.11 14.89
CA ASP A 219 -18.44 -4.77 14.40
C ASP A 219 -18.31 -5.13 12.91
N ILE A 220 -18.86 -6.27 12.53
CA ILE A 220 -18.86 -6.80 11.16
C ILE A 220 -17.42 -6.94 10.64
N SER A 221 -16.53 -7.52 11.46
CA SER A 221 -15.14 -7.74 11.08
C SER A 221 -14.59 -9.07 11.58
N TYR A 222 -13.54 -9.54 10.91
CA TYR A 222 -12.94 -10.87 11.09
C TYR A 222 -11.43 -10.72 11.05
N GLY A 223 -10.71 -11.17 12.07
CA GLY A 223 -9.26 -10.99 12.16
C GLY A 223 -8.53 -12.18 12.76
N TYR A 224 -7.36 -12.46 12.21
CA TYR A 224 -6.38 -13.40 12.74
C TYR A 224 -5.19 -12.63 13.28
N VAL A 225 -4.85 -12.89 14.54
CA VAL A 225 -3.84 -12.17 15.32
C VAL A 225 -2.58 -13.02 15.50
N ASN A 226 -1.42 -12.39 15.42
CA ASN A 226 -0.11 -13.06 15.41
C ASN A 226 0.19 -13.98 16.61
N TYR A 227 -0.41 -13.75 17.77
CA TYR A 227 -0.25 -14.64 18.92
C TYR A 227 -1.13 -15.90 18.88
N GLY A 228 -1.82 -16.17 17.76
CA GLY A 228 -2.60 -17.38 17.57
C GLY A 228 -4.03 -17.27 18.07
N SER A 229 -4.78 -16.30 17.55
CA SER A 229 -6.21 -16.17 17.82
C SER A 229 -6.95 -15.63 16.61
N VAL A 230 -8.07 -16.26 16.25
CA VAL A 230 -9.02 -15.75 15.27
C VAL A 230 -10.21 -15.18 16.01
N ARG A 231 -10.60 -13.96 15.63
CA ARG A 231 -11.70 -13.22 16.25
C ARG A 231 -12.68 -12.70 15.22
N SER A 232 -13.94 -12.60 15.61
CA SER A 232 -14.93 -11.81 14.89
C SER A 232 -15.90 -11.14 15.83
N LYS A 233 -16.55 -10.09 15.32
CA LYS A 233 -17.66 -9.44 15.99
C LYS A 233 -18.75 -9.18 14.97
N ASN A 234 -19.98 -9.64 15.23
CA ASN A 234 -21.09 -9.43 14.29
C ASN A 234 -21.79 -8.08 14.52
N ALA A 235 -22.80 -7.75 13.71
CA ALA A 235 -23.53 -6.48 13.79
C ALA A 235 -24.26 -6.25 15.13
N ASN A 236 -24.55 -7.32 15.87
CA ASN A 236 -25.16 -7.25 17.21
C ASN A 236 -24.11 -7.11 18.33
N GLY A 237 -22.83 -7.01 17.97
CA GLY A 237 -21.71 -6.93 18.90
C GLY A 237 -21.31 -8.27 19.54
N ASN A 238 -21.88 -9.40 19.10
CA ASN A 238 -21.51 -10.72 19.61
C ASN A 238 -20.09 -11.06 19.14
N LYS A 239 -19.22 -11.41 20.09
CA LYS A 239 -17.82 -11.75 19.84
C LYS A 239 -17.66 -13.27 19.67
N VAL A 240 -16.87 -13.67 18.67
CA VAL A 240 -16.34 -15.03 18.51
C VAL A 240 -14.83 -14.94 18.72
N ILE A 241 -14.27 -15.81 19.56
CA ILE A 241 -12.83 -15.91 19.80
C ILE A 241 -12.46 -17.39 19.70
N ILE A 242 -11.53 -17.72 18.82
CA ILE A 242 -11.04 -19.07 18.58
C ILE A 242 -9.53 -19.02 18.73
N SER A 243 -9.01 -19.71 19.75
CA SER A 243 -7.56 -19.78 20.00
C SER A 243 -7.04 -21.22 20.02
N ASP A 244 -7.93 -22.20 20.18
CA ASP A 244 -7.54 -23.61 20.19
C ASP A 244 -7.07 -24.05 18.80
N ASN A 245 -5.85 -24.61 18.74
CA ASN A 245 -5.20 -25.05 17.51
C ASN A 245 -5.05 -23.97 16.43
N VAL A 246 -5.11 -22.69 16.83
CA VAL A 246 -4.77 -21.58 15.94
C VAL A 246 -3.27 -21.31 16.09
N PRO A 247 -2.46 -21.55 15.05
CA PRO A 247 -1.02 -21.34 15.15
C PRO A 247 -0.72 -19.86 15.40
N SER A 248 0.37 -19.54 16.08
CA SER A 248 0.93 -18.19 16.05
C SER A 248 1.67 -17.97 14.73
N PHE A 249 2.00 -16.71 14.43
CA PHE A 249 2.82 -16.37 13.28
C PHE A 249 3.76 -15.20 13.54
N GLY A 250 4.84 -15.15 12.80
CA GLY A 250 5.91 -14.17 12.95
C GLY A 250 6.54 -13.76 11.62
N THR A 251 7.67 -13.06 11.71
CA THR A 251 8.47 -12.66 10.54
C THR A 251 8.81 -13.88 9.67
N GLY A 252 8.52 -13.78 8.38
CA GLY A 252 8.76 -14.82 7.39
C GLY A 252 7.54 -15.67 7.04
N ASP A 253 6.53 -15.73 7.93
CA ASP A 253 5.30 -16.49 7.67
C ASP A 253 4.43 -15.80 6.60
N VAL A 254 3.67 -16.61 5.88
CA VAL A 254 2.68 -16.18 4.89
C VAL A 254 1.29 -16.52 5.39
N ILE A 255 0.50 -15.50 5.66
CA ILE A 255 -0.85 -15.63 6.21
C ILE A 255 -1.86 -15.35 5.11
N GLY A 256 -2.79 -16.26 4.87
CA GLY A 256 -3.91 -16.06 3.96
C GLY A 256 -5.18 -15.67 4.69
N CYS A 257 -5.99 -14.84 4.05
CA CYS A 257 -7.36 -14.56 4.46
C CYS A 257 -8.27 -14.60 3.24
N GLY A 258 -9.37 -15.33 3.34
CA GLY A 258 -10.35 -15.42 2.28
C GLY A 258 -11.79 -15.48 2.76
N LEU A 259 -12.69 -15.15 1.83
CA LEU A 259 -14.14 -15.25 1.97
C LEU A 259 -14.67 -16.05 0.80
N ASN A 260 -15.34 -17.16 1.11
CA ASN A 260 -16.17 -17.88 0.17
C ASN A 260 -17.59 -17.32 0.23
N TRP A 261 -17.99 -16.56 -0.79
CA TRP A 261 -19.31 -15.95 -0.95
C TRP A 261 -20.44 -16.97 -1.14
N VAL A 262 -20.14 -18.17 -1.62
CA VAL A 262 -21.14 -19.24 -1.77
C VAL A 262 -21.50 -19.82 -0.41
N THR A 263 -20.50 -20.17 0.40
CA THR A 263 -20.71 -20.73 1.74
C THR A 263 -20.83 -19.67 2.83
N ARG A 264 -20.57 -18.40 2.49
CA ARG A 264 -20.41 -17.26 3.41
C ARG A 264 -19.29 -17.45 4.45
N GLN A 265 -18.39 -18.41 4.24
CA GLN A 265 -17.36 -18.73 5.21
C GLN A 265 -16.13 -17.83 5.05
N VAL A 266 -15.69 -17.25 6.16
CA VAL A 266 -14.35 -16.63 6.26
C VAL A 266 -13.36 -17.71 6.69
N PHE A 267 -12.22 -17.79 6.00
CA PHE A 267 -11.18 -18.76 6.31
C PHE A 267 -9.80 -18.10 6.30
N PHE A 268 -8.88 -18.73 7.03
CA PHE A 268 -7.49 -18.30 7.13
C PHE A 268 -6.56 -19.45 6.77
N THR A 269 -5.37 -19.09 6.29
CA THR A 269 -4.29 -20.04 6.05
C THR A 269 -3.02 -19.55 6.73
N ASN A 270 -2.15 -20.48 7.10
CA ASN A 270 -0.81 -20.19 7.59
C ASN A 270 0.17 -21.06 6.79
N ASN A 271 1.10 -20.42 6.09
CA ASN A 271 2.12 -21.05 5.26
C ASN A 271 1.55 -22.08 4.27
N GLY A 272 0.46 -21.72 3.60
CA GLY A 272 -0.21 -22.55 2.61
C GLY A 272 -1.06 -23.69 3.19
N GLN A 273 -1.29 -23.72 4.51
CA GLN A 273 -2.19 -24.68 5.14
C GLN A 273 -3.46 -24.00 5.64
N ARG A 274 -4.62 -24.52 5.23
CA ARG A 274 -5.92 -24.04 5.68
C ARG A 274 -6.17 -24.37 7.14
N MET A 275 -6.61 -23.39 7.91
CA MET A 275 -7.01 -23.60 9.30
C MET A 275 -8.35 -24.33 9.39
N ASN A 276 -8.47 -25.22 10.38
CA ASN A 276 -9.71 -25.95 10.63
C ASN A 276 -10.68 -25.10 11.48
N ILE A 277 -11.15 -23.99 10.92
CA ILE A 277 -12.12 -23.08 11.55
C ILE A 277 -13.44 -23.19 10.79
N THR A 278 -14.46 -23.78 11.41
CA THR A 278 -15.72 -24.11 10.74
C THR A 278 -16.88 -23.17 11.08
N ASN A 279 -16.73 -22.31 12.08
CA ASN A 279 -17.84 -21.54 12.66
C ASN A 279 -17.68 -20.02 12.44
N LEU A 280 -17.08 -19.61 11.32
CA LEU A 280 -16.82 -18.21 11.01
C LEU A 280 -17.53 -17.84 9.70
N TYR A 281 -18.69 -17.19 9.84
CA TYR A 281 -19.56 -16.85 8.71
C TYR A 281 -19.88 -15.36 8.66
N VAL A 282 -20.12 -14.88 7.46
CA VAL A 282 -20.65 -13.55 7.17
C VAL A 282 -22.17 -13.60 7.25
N ASP A 283 -22.72 -12.90 8.25
CA ASP A 283 -24.17 -12.79 8.47
C ASP A 283 -24.80 -11.65 7.65
N GLU A 284 -24.00 -10.69 7.19
CA GLU A 284 -24.46 -9.49 6.49
C GLU A 284 -24.49 -9.70 4.97
N GLU A 285 -25.68 -9.63 4.37
CA GLU A 285 -25.85 -9.91 2.94
C GLU A 285 -25.38 -8.77 2.02
N THR A 286 -25.38 -7.53 2.52
CA THR A 286 -25.16 -6.31 1.71
C THR A 286 -23.85 -5.59 2.01
N ALA A 287 -23.07 -6.05 2.98
CA ALA A 287 -21.83 -5.39 3.36
C ALA A 287 -20.70 -5.68 2.34
N ASP A 288 -20.00 -4.63 1.91
CA ASP A 288 -18.73 -4.77 1.20
C ASP A 288 -17.62 -5.09 2.22
N PHE A 289 -16.90 -6.18 2.00
CA PHE A 289 -15.75 -6.55 2.82
C PHE A 289 -14.44 -6.14 2.17
N TYR A 290 -13.52 -5.65 2.98
CA TYR A 290 -12.23 -5.14 2.54
C TYR A 290 -11.12 -5.98 3.18
N PRO A 291 -10.17 -6.52 2.40
CA PRO A 291 -8.95 -7.08 2.95
C PRO A 291 -8.22 -5.99 3.75
N THR A 292 -7.94 -6.28 5.01
CA THR A 292 -7.52 -5.29 5.99
C THR A 292 -6.37 -5.81 6.82
N VAL A 293 -5.36 -4.96 7.02
CA VAL A 293 -4.25 -5.23 7.95
C VAL A 293 -4.14 -4.09 8.95
N SER A 294 -4.02 -4.42 10.24
CA SER A 294 -3.79 -3.47 11.32
C SER A 294 -2.45 -3.73 11.99
N ILE A 295 -1.65 -2.68 12.15
CA ILE A 295 -0.27 -2.72 12.64
C ILE A 295 -0.16 -1.88 13.92
N VAL A 296 0.31 -2.49 15.01
CA VAL A 296 0.49 -1.79 16.31
C VAL A 296 1.90 -1.23 16.48
N SER A 297 2.96 -1.98 16.23
CA SER A 297 4.32 -1.49 16.49
C SER A 297 4.89 -0.74 15.29
N HIS A 298 5.76 0.23 15.57
CA HIS A 298 6.48 0.93 14.51
C HIS A 298 7.52 0.00 13.85
N GLY A 299 7.70 0.15 12.54
CA GLY A 299 8.63 -0.69 11.78
C GLY A 299 8.05 -2.03 11.35
N ASP A 300 6.99 -2.50 12.00
CA ASP A 300 6.24 -3.69 11.59
C ASP A 300 5.71 -3.50 10.16
N ALA A 301 5.86 -4.54 9.34
CA ALA A 301 5.66 -4.47 7.92
C ALA A 301 5.14 -5.81 7.36
N VAL A 302 4.28 -5.71 6.36
CA VAL A 302 3.63 -6.84 5.68
C VAL A 302 3.62 -6.57 4.19
N GLU A 303 3.92 -7.60 3.40
CA GLU A 303 3.78 -7.59 1.95
C GLU A 303 2.51 -8.33 1.54
N ALA A 304 1.63 -7.67 0.80
CA ALA A 304 0.41 -8.29 0.31
C ALA A 304 0.60 -8.88 -1.09
N ASN A 305 0.09 -10.08 -1.26
CA ASN A 305 -0.10 -10.76 -2.52
C ASN A 305 -1.61 -10.91 -2.73
N PHE A 306 -2.16 -10.11 -3.65
CA PHE A 306 -3.56 -10.18 -4.03
C PHE A 306 -3.80 -11.15 -5.21
N GLY A 307 -2.82 -12.01 -5.49
CA GLY A 307 -2.88 -13.05 -6.49
C GLY A 307 -2.20 -12.70 -7.82
N PRO A 308 -2.27 -13.63 -8.79
CA PRO A 308 -2.95 -14.92 -8.69
C PRO A 308 -2.09 -16.05 -8.06
N ASN A 309 -0.80 -15.81 -7.82
CA ASN A 309 0.13 -16.87 -7.41
C ASN A 309 0.22 -16.96 -5.89
N PHE A 310 -0.53 -17.87 -5.29
CA PHE A 310 -0.57 -18.07 -3.84
C PHE A 310 0.26 -19.26 -3.39
N GLN A 311 0.71 -19.25 -2.13
CA GLN A 311 1.28 -20.42 -1.47
C GLN A 311 0.19 -21.45 -1.15
N TYR A 312 -1.00 -21.00 -0.78
CA TYR A 312 -2.17 -21.86 -0.64
C TYR A 312 -2.76 -22.23 -2.01
N GLU A 313 -3.04 -23.52 -2.20
CA GLU A 313 -3.73 -24.02 -3.37
C GLU A 313 -5.25 -23.76 -3.26
N LEU A 314 -5.69 -22.63 -3.81
CA LEU A 314 -7.09 -22.18 -3.77
C LEU A 314 -8.08 -23.12 -4.46
N SER A 315 -7.63 -24.01 -5.35
CA SER A 315 -8.51 -25.01 -5.98
C SER A 315 -9.14 -25.96 -4.96
N ASN A 316 -8.57 -26.07 -3.75
CA ASN A 316 -9.12 -26.89 -2.67
C ASN A 316 -10.43 -26.35 -2.06
N GLU A 317 -10.84 -25.13 -2.41
CA GLU A 317 -12.08 -24.53 -1.89
C GLU A 317 -13.27 -24.60 -2.87
N PHE A 318 -13.07 -25.14 -4.08
CA PHE A 318 -14.09 -25.28 -5.12
C PHE A 318 -14.68 -26.69 -5.20
#